data_AF-A0A9X3IZK3-F1
#
_entry.id   AF-A0A9X3IZK3-F1
#
_cell.length_a   1.000
_cell.length_b   1.000
_cell.length_c   1.000
_cell.angle_alpha   90.00
_cell.angle_beta   90.00
_cell.angle_gamma   90.00
#
_symmetry.space_group_name_H-M   'P 1'
#
loop_
_entity.id
_entity.type
_entity.pdbx_description
1 polymer ?
#
loop_
_entity_poly.entity_id
_entity_poly.type
_entity_poly.pdbx_seq_one_letter_code
_entity_poly.pdbx_strand_id
1 'polypeptide(L)'
;MLKISAMQRGMFERAALADFVARMSAHLERFSPRHRRIVGDPELGELIVAGHKRAELYGLASERSARIYIELTLMFGVGFDTDPQHVWAVEPLRADDDEYRRVDRLRDAAWRHLDRTAGDDLDAAGRSQPGRAAARCSTSPGPNAA
;
A
#
# COMPACT_ATOMS: atom_id res chain seq x y z
N MET A 1 11.09 18.33 -34.07
CA MET A 1 10.83 16.90 -33.75
C MET A 1 11.96 16.42 -32.85
N LEU A 2 11.70 16.15 -31.57
CA LEU A 2 12.70 15.56 -30.66
C LEU A 2 12.82 14.05 -30.95
N LYS A 3 14.01 13.57 -31.31
CA LYS A 3 14.34 12.14 -31.42
C LYS A 3 15.05 11.71 -30.14
N ILE A 4 14.37 10.93 -29.29
CA ILE A 4 14.94 10.38 -28.06
C ILE A 4 15.50 8.97 -28.35
N SER A 5 16.79 8.77 -28.12
CA SER A 5 17.43 7.46 -28.29
C SER A 5 17.07 6.49 -27.15
N ALA A 6 17.22 5.17 -27.37
CA ALA A 6 16.99 4.17 -26.34
C ALA A 6 17.87 4.39 -25.09
N MET A 7 19.12 4.81 -25.31
CA MET A 7 20.03 5.14 -24.21
C MET A 7 19.55 6.34 -23.39
N GLN A 8 19.08 7.40 -24.04
CA GLN A 8 18.51 8.58 -23.35
C GLN A 8 17.26 8.21 -22.54
N ARG A 9 16.38 7.38 -23.12
CA ARG A 9 15.19 6.87 -22.42
C ARG A 9 15.56 6.11 -21.14
N GLY A 10 16.51 5.17 -21.23
CA GLY A 10 16.98 4.42 -20.06
C GLY A 10 17.72 5.27 -19.03
N MET A 11 18.30 6.42 -19.40
CA MET A 11 18.82 7.39 -18.44
C MET A 11 17.69 8.13 -17.70
N PHE A 12 16.64 8.54 -18.43
CA PHE A 12 15.48 9.19 -17.83
C PHE A 12 14.70 8.25 -16.90
N GLU A 13 14.49 7.00 -17.28
CA GLU A 13 13.82 5.99 -16.45
C GLU A 13 14.59 5.75 -15.15
N ARG A 14 15.92 5.61 -15.22
CA ARG A 14 16.76 5.47 -14.03
C ARG A 14 16.72 6.70 -13.12
N ALA A 15 16.76 7.90 -13.71
CA ALA A 15 16.66 9.14 -12.94
C ALA A 15 15.29 9.28 -12.26
N ALA A 16 14.21 8.98 -12.98
CA ALA A 16 12.85 9.00 -12.45
C ALA A 16 12.65 7.99 -11.32
N LEU A 17 13.17 6.76 -11.48
CA LEU A 17 13.12 5.74 -10.42
C LEU A 17 13.93 6.16 -9.18
N ALA A 18 15.13 6.70 -9.35
CA ALA A 18 15.95 7.16 -8.23
C ALA A 18 15.27 8.30 -7.45
N ASP A 19 14.65 9.23 -8.17
CA ASP A 19 13.90 10.36 -7.61
C ASP A 19 12.62 9.88 -6.87
N PHE A 20 11.90 8.91 -7.45
CA PHE A 20 10.80 8.23 -6.77
C PHE A 20 11.26 7.53 -5.47
N VAL A 21 12.37 6.78 -5.51
CA VAL A 21 12.91 6.08 -4.32
C VAL A 21 13.27 7.08 -3.22
N ALA A 22 13.86 8.22 -3.57
CA ALA A 22 14.18 9.28 -2.61
C ALA A 22 12.92 9.86 -1.96
N ARG A 23 11.90 10.21 -2.76
CA ARG A 23 10.61 10.72 -2.24
C ARG A 23 9.89 9.68 -1.38
N MET A 24 9.88 8.42 -1.79
CA MET A 24 9.23 7.35 -1.04
C MET A 24 9.95 7.10 0.29
N SER A 25 11.28 7.13 0.30
CA SER A 25 12.08 7.00 1.53
C SER A 25 11.79 8.12 2.53
N ALA A 26 11.73 9.37 2.04
CA ALA A 26 11.36 10.54 2.87
C ALA A 26 9.92 10.44 3.38
N HIS A 27 8.98 9.95 2.56
CA HIS A 27 7.61 9.71 3.00
C HIS A 27 7.53 8.64 4.10
N LEU A 28 8.26 7.53 3.95
CA LEU A 28 8.27 6.44 4.92
C LEU A 28 8.93 6.81 6.25
N GLU A 29 9.88 7.75 6.24
CA GLU A 29 10.45 8.33 7.46
C GLU A 29 9.36 9.00 8.33
N ARG A 30 8.45 9.73 7.69
CA ARG A 30 7.34 10.40 8.38
C ARG A 30 6.21 9.44 8.75
N PHE A 31 5.87 8.51 7.86
CA PHE A 31 4.70 7.65 8.01
C PHE A 31 4.97 6.40 8.85
N SER A 32 6.18 5.86 8.76
CA SER A 32 6.53 4.55 9.32
C SER A 32 7.95 4.52 9.92
N PRO A 33 8.28 5.43 10.85
CA PRO A 33 9.63 5.59 11.38
C PRO A 33 10.15 4.30 12.03
N ARG A 34 9.26 3.51 12.65
CA ARG A 34 9.62 2.24 13.27
C ARG A 34 10.04 1.18 12.23
N HIS A 35 9.35 1.09 11.09
CA HIS A 35 9.70 0.14 10.04
C HIS A 35 11.03 0.52 9.38
N ARG A 36 11.26 1.81 9.11
CA ARG A 36 12.55 2.29 8.61
C ARG A 36 13.71 1.91 9.54
N ARG A 37 13.54 2.12 10.86
CA ARG A 37 14.57 1.77 11.84
C ARG A 37 14.87 0.26 11.91
N ILE A 38 13.87 -0.59 11.65
CA ILE A 38 14.02 -2.04 11.68
C ILE A 38 14.65 -2.56 10.39
N VAL A 39 14.24 -2.04 9.24
CA VAL A 39 14.71 -2.49 7.92
C VAL A 39 16.12 -1.99 7.62
N GLY A 40 16.44 -0.74 7.96
CA GLY A 40 17.68 -0.10 7.54
C GLY A 40 17.52 0.64 6.20
N ASP A 41 18.37 1.64 5.96
CA ASP A 41 18.25 2.53 4.79
C ASP A 41 18.58 1.84 3.44
N PRO A 42 19.66 1.04 3.32
CA PRO A 42 19.96 0.31 2.09
C PRO A 42 18.84 -0.67 1.70
N GLU A 43 18.40 -1.48 2.65
CA GLU A 43 17.37 -2.50 2.46
C GLU A 43 16.00 -1.87 2.16
N LEU A 44 15.71 -0.70 2.74
CA LEU A 44 14.51 0.06 2.43
C LEU A 44 14.49 0.52 0.97
N GLY A 45 15.63 0.99 0.44
CA GLY A 45 15.76 1.35 -0.96
C GLY A 45 15.49 0.17 -1.89
N GLU A 46 16.06 -0.99 -1.59
CA GLU A 46 15.81 -2.23 -2.34
C GLU A 46 14.35 -2.66 -2.29
N LEU A 47 13.72 -2.58 -1.10
CA LEU A 47 12.30 -2.87 -0.92
C LEU A 47 11.42 -1.93 -1.75
N ILE A 48 11.73 -0.63 -1.78
CA ILE A 48 10.98 0.35 -2.58
C ILE A 48 11.11 0.02 -4.08
N VAL A 49 12.31 -0.28 -4.57
CA VAL A 49 12.54 -0.65 -5.98
C VAL A 49 11.81 -1.95 -6.33
N ALA A 50 11.88 -2.96 -5.47
CA ALA A 50 11.19 -4.23 -5.69
C ALA A 50 9.67 -4.06 -5.67
N GLY A 51 9.15 -3.29 -4.70
CA GLY A 51 7.73 -2.99 -4.59
C GLY A 51 7.20 -2.18 -5.76
N HIS A 52 7.97 -1.21 -6.28
CA HIS A 52 7.61 -0.45 -7.48
C HIS A 52 7.49 -1.37 -8.70
N LYS A 53 8.50 -2.20 -8.96
CA LYS A 53 8.46 -3.18 -10.06
C LYS A 53 7.29 -4.14 -9.93
N ARG A 54 6.98 -4.59 -8.71
CA ARG A 54 5.85 -5.50 -8.48
C ARG A 54 4.50 -4.80 -8.66
N ALA A 55 4.37 -3.53 -8.28
CA ALA A 55 3.19 -2.72 -8.55
C ALA A 55 2.95 -2.55 -10.06
N GLU A 56 4.01 -2.33 -10.85
CA GLU A 56 3.93 -2.26 -12.32
C GLU A 56 3.38 -3.55 -12.95
N LEU A 57 3.70 -4.73 -12.40
CA LEU A 57 3.14 -6.01 -12.88
C LEU A 57 1.62 -6.10 -12.73
N TYR A 58 1.04 -5.35 -11.79
CA TYR A 58 -0.41 -5.20 -11.63
C TYR A 58 -0.97 -4.00 -12.42
N GLY A 59 -0.15 -3.29 -13.19
CA GLY A 59 -0.56 -2.08 -13.90
C GLY A 59 -0.80 -0.88 -12.98
N LEU A 60 -0.18 -0.86 -11.79
CA LEU A 60 -0.21 0.27 -10.85
C LEU A 60 0.98 1.19 -11.15
N ALA A 61 0.84 2.01 -12.18
CA ALA A 61 1.94 2.80 -12.75
C ALA A 61 2.07 4.19 -12.12
N SER A 62 0.99 4.75 -11.55
CA SER A 62 1.09 6.05 -10.89
C SER A 62 1.88 6.00 -9.57
N GLU A 63 2.55 7.11 -9.26
CA GLU A 63 3.31 7.29 -8.01
C GLU A 63 2.44 7.03 -6.76
N ARG A 64 1.17 7.47 -6.76
CA ARG A 64 0.21 7.20 -5.68
C ARG A 64 -0.04 5.70 -5.52
N SER A 65 -0.28 5.00 -6.62
CA SER A 65 -0.65 3.59 -6.59
C SER A 65 0.54 2.71 -6.16
N ALA A 66 1.72 2.98 -6.72
CA ALA A 66 2.97 2.34 -6.31
C ALA A 66 3.28 2.59 -4.83
N ARG A 67 3.10 3.83 -4.35
CA ARG A 67 3.30 4.16 -2.94
C ARG A 67 2.40 3.34 -2.01
N ILE A 68 1.10 3.26 -2.28
CA ILE A 68 0.18 2.47 -1.44
C ILE A 68 0.58 1.00 -1.46
N TYR A 69 0.95 0.46 -2.63
CA TYR A 69 1.44 -0.93 -2.74
C TYR A 69 2.66 -1.19 -1.85
N ILE A 70 3.63 -0.27 -1.84
CA ILE A 70 4.84 -0.37 -1.02
C ILE A 70 4.52 -0.24 0.48
N GLU A 71 3.61 0.67 0.86
CA GLU A 71 3.14 0.77 2.25
C GLU A 71 2.52 -0.55 2.73
N LEU A 72 1.72 -1.22 1.90
CA LEU A 72 1.15 -2.52 2.21
C LEU A 72 2.21 -3.63 2.27
N THR A 73 3.23 -3.55 1.41
CA THR A 73 4.39 -4.46 1.45
C THR A 73 5.14 -4.36 2.78
N LEU A 74 5.31 -3.16 3.34
CA LEU A 74 5.93 -2.99 4.66
C LEU A 74 5.06 -3.55 5.80
N MET A 75 3.74 -3.45 5.65
CA MET A 75 2.79 -3.81 6.70
C MET A 75 2.49 -5.32 6.75
N PHE A 76 2.40 -5.96 5.59
CA PHE A 76 2.01 -7.37 5.45
C PHE A 76 3.14 -8.27 4.90
N GLY A 77 4.27 -7.68 4.52
CA GLY A 77 5.41 -8.39 3.95
C GLY A 77 5.44 -8.38 2.41
N VAL A 78 6.63 -8.66 1.86
CA VAL A 78 6.96 -8.57 0.41
C VAL A 78 6.13 -9.49 -0.50
N GLY A 79 5.49 -10.51 0.06
CA GLY A 79 4.68 -11.49 -0.66
C GLY A 79 3.17 -11.39 -0.42
N PHE A 80 2.68 -10.34 0.24
CA PHE A 80 1.27 -10.24 0.65
C PHE A 80 0.27 -10.41 -0.53
N ASP A 81 0.68 -10.05 -1.74
CA ASP A 81 -0.12 -10.13 -2.96
C ASP A 81 -0.34 -11.57 -3.46
N THR A 82 0.49 -12.51 -2.99
CA THR A 82 0.43 -13.93 -3.35
C THR A 82 0.23 -14.86 -2.15
N ASP A 83 0.25 -14.31 -0.94
CA ASP A 83 0.13 -15.06 0.30
C ASP A 83 -1.31 -15.55 0.53
N PRO A 84 -1.55 -16.86 0.71
CA PRO A 84 -2.86 -17.42 1.05
C PRO A 84 -3.51 -16.83 2.32
N GLN A 85 -2.74 -16.24 3.25
CA GLN A 85 -3.30 -15.56 4.42
C GLN A 85 -3.92 -14.19 4.07
N HIS A 86 -3.59 -13.64 2.90
CA HIS A 86 -3.91 -12.30 2.45
C HIS A 86 -4.84 -12.29 1.23
N VAL A 87 -5.80 -13.23 1.17
CA VAL A 87 -6.76 -13.37 0.05
C VAL A 87 -7.52 -12.09 -0.31
N TRP A 88 -7.65 -11.15 0.63
CA TRP A 88 -8.29 -9.86 0.43
C TRP A 88 -7.59 -8.98 -0.61
N ALA A 89 -6.30 -9.23 -0.91
CA ALA A 89 -5.52 -8.47 -1.87
C ALA A 89 -5.79 -8.88 -3.32
N VAL A 90 -6.27 -10.11 -3.55
CA VAL A 90 -6.32 -10.73 -4.89
C VAL A 90 -7.29 -10.02 -5.83
N GLU A 91 -8.53 -9.76 -5.39
CA GLU A 91 -9.55 -9.15 -6.24
C GLU A 91 -9.17 -7.72 -6.65
N PRO A 92 -8.82 -6.80 -5.73
CA PRO A 92 -8.48 -5.43 -6.12
C PRO A 92 -7.25 -5.36 -7.04
N LEU A 93 -6.25 -6.22 -6.82
CA LEU A 93 -5.04 -6.28 -7.64
C LEU A 93 -5.28 -6.85 -9.04
N ARG A 94 -6.38 -7.57 -9.30
CA ARG A 94 -6.64 -8.20 -10.61
C ARG A 94 -7.91 -7.74 -11.30
N ALA A 95 -8.70 -6.88 -10.64
CA ALA A 95 -9.91 -6.33 -11.23
C ALA A 95 -9.60 -5.56 -12.52
N ASP A 96 -10.48 -5.70 -13.51
CA ASP A 96 -10.47 -4.92 -14.74
C ASP A 96 -11.16 -3.57 -14.48
N ASP A 97 -10.40 -2.62 -13.95
CA ASP A 97 -10.87 -1.29 -13.55
C ASP A 97 -9.68 -0.31 -13.53
N ASP A 98 -9.98 0.97 -13.35
CA ASP A 98 -9.00 2.04 -13.19
C ASP A 98 -8.04 1.79 -12.01
N GLU A 99 -6.75 2.08 -12.20
CA GLU A 99 -5.72 1.81 -11.20
C GLU A 99 -5.98 2.51 -9.86
N TYR A 100 -6.56 3.72 -9.86
CA TYR A 100 -6.83 4.46 -8.63
C TYR A 100 -7.97 3.81 -7.83
N ARG A 101 -9.01 3.34 -8.52
CA ARG A 101 -10.10 2.61 -7.87
C ARG A 101 -9.62 1.28 -7.30
N ARG A 102 -8.78 0.57 -8.05
CA ARG A 102 -8.19 -0.70 -7.62
C ARG A 102 -7.33 -0.51 -6.38
N VAL A 103 -6.44 0.50 -6.37
CA VAL A 103 -5.57 0.73 -5.22
C VAL A 103 -6.33 1.25 -4.00
N ASP A 104 -7.39 2.04 -4.18
CA ASP A 104 -8.26 2.46 -3.08
C ASP A 104 -9.01 1.25 -2.49
N ARG A 105 -9.57 0.37 -3.34
CA ARG A 105 -10.19 -0.89 -2.91
C ARG A 105 -9.20 -1.79 -2.18
N LEU A 106 -7.98 -1.89 -2.67
CA LEU A 106 -6.90 -2.66 -2.04
C LEU A 106 -6.59 -2.13 -0.63
N ARG A 107 -6.42 -0.82 -0.50
CA ARG A 107 -6.18 -0.17 0.79
C ARG A 107 -7.34 -0.37 1.75
N ASP A 108 -8.58 -0.24 1.28
CA ASP A 108 -9.76 -0.45 2.11
C ASP A 108 -9.92 -1.92 2.54
N ALA A 109 -9.54 -2.87 1.68
CA ALA A 109 -9.50 -4.29 2.01
C ALA A 109 -8.43 -4.60 3.08
N ALA A 110 -7.24 -4.02 2.94
CA ALA A 110 -6.16 -4.11 3.93
C ALA A 110 -6.59 -3.62 5.32
N TRP A 111 -7.19 -2.42 5.41
CA TRP A 111 -7.66 -1.89 6.69
C TRP A 111 -8.78 -2.74 7.30
N ARG A 112 -9.73 -3.22 6.48
CA ARG A 112 -10.76 -4.14 6.97
C ARG A 112 -10.20 -5.48 7.45
N HIS A 113 -9.08 -5.93 6.88
CA HIS A 113 -8.40 -7.11 7.37
C HIS A 113 -7.77 -6.83 8.74
N LEU A 114 -7.01 -5.74 8.88
CA LEU A 114 -6.43 -5.33 10.17
C LEU A 114 -7.48 -5.14 11.26
N ASP A 115 -8.58 -4.43 10.98
CA ASP A 115 -9.68 -4.24 11.95
C ASP A 115 -10.28 -5.57 12.44
N ARG A 116 -10.16 -6.64 11.67
CA ARG A 116 -10.67 -7.97 12.03
C ARG A 116 -9.63 -8.84 12.73
N THR A 117 -8.34 -8.63 12.47
CA THR A 117 -7.27 -9.52 12.92
C THR A 117 -6.43 -8.94 14.05
N ALA A 118 -6.31 -7.61 14.12
CA ALA A 118 -5.88 -6.97 15.33
C ALA A 118 -7.05 -6.94 16.31
N GLY A 119 -6.90 -7.58 17.46
CA GLY A 119 -7.76 -7.28 18.61
C GLY A 119 -7.63 -5.82 19.05
N ASP A 120 -8.23 -5.48 20.19
CA ASP A 120 -8.31 -4.12 20.77
C ASP A 120 -6.97 -3.35 20.89
N ASP A 121 -5.83 -4.01 20.68
CA ASP A 121 -4.48 -3.43 20.75
C ASP A 121 -4.17 -2.36 19.70
N LEU A 122 -4.84 -2.35 18.52
CA LEU A 122 -4.63 -1.27 17.55
C LEU A 122 -5.34 0.05 17.93
N ASP A 123 -6.38 0.00 18.76
CA ASP A 123 -7.05 1.20 19.27
C ASP A 123 -6.17 1.96 20.28
N ALA A 124 -5.29 1.25 21.00
CA ALA A 124 -4.31 1.86 21.90
C ALA A 124 -3.22 2.67 21.16
N ALA A 125 -3.04 2.44 19.85
CA ALA A 125 -2.04 3.09 19.02
C ALA A 125 -2.60 4.26 18.19
N GLY A 126 -3.60 4.99 18.70
CA GLY A 126 -3.80 6.42 18.43
C GLY A 126 -3.65 6.92 16.98
N ARG A 127 -4.17 6.18 15.99
CA ARG A 127 -4.28 6.67 14.60
C ARG A 127 -5.73 6.59 14.13
N SER A 128 -6.56 7.45 14.69
CA SER A 128 -7.78 7.88 14.02
C SER A 128 -7.39 8.63 12.74
N GLN A 129 -7.54 7.99 11.58
CA GLN A 129 -7.61 8.76 10.35
C GLN A 129 -8.85 9.67 10.43
N PRO A 130 -8.71 10.99 10.19
CA PRO A 130 -9.88 11.86 10.12
C PRO A 130 -10.71 11.44 8.90
N GLY A 131 -11.91 10.88 9.15
CA GLY A 131 -12.90 10.57 8.12
C GLY A 131 -13.67 9.24 8.22
N ARG A 132 -13.30 8.31 9.12
CA ARG A 132 -13.89 6.95 9.15
C ARG A 132 -14.80 6.61 10.33
N ALA A 133 -15.21 7.58 11.15
CA ALA A 133 -16.05 7.35 12.33
C ALA A 133 -17.55 7.07 12.04
N ALA A 134 -18.00 7.10 10.79
CA ALA A 134 -19.45 7.10 10.49
C ALA A 134 -20.10 5.73 10.21
N ALA A 135 -19.35 4.62 10.17
CA ALA A 135 -19.90 3.34 9.69
C ALA A 135 -20.10 2.26 10.77
N ARG A 136 -19.89 2.57 12.06
CA ARG A 136 -20.07 1.59 13.16
C ARG A 136 -21.26 1.98 14.04
N CYS A 137 -22.47 2.08 13.48
CA CYS A 137 -23.68 2.01 14.29
C CYS A 137 -24.92 1.71 13.43
N SER A 138 -25.20 0.43 13.21
CA SER A 138 -26.57 -0.11 13.11
C SER A 138 -26.49 -1.58 12.70
N THR A 139 -26.61 -2.48 13.67
CA THR A 139 -27.34 -3.75 13.56
C THR A 139 -27.23 -4.53 14.86
N SER A 140 -28.22 -4.34 15.74
CA SER A 140 -28.78 -5.44 16.54
C SER A 140 -30.13 -5.01 17.13
N PRO A 141 -31.26 -5.58 16.70
CA PRO A 141 -32.44 -5.64 17.53
C PRO A 141 -32.37 -6.93 18.37
N GLY A 142 -32.36 -6.77 19.70
CA GLY A 142 -32.38 -7.87 20.67
C GLY A 142 -33.67 -8.71 20.63
N PRO A 143 -33.67 -9.91 21.23
CA PRO A 143 -34.83 -10.80 21.20
C PRO A 143 -35.91 -10.29 22.15
N ASN A 144 -37.13 -10.17 21.64
CA ASN A 144 -38.30 -9.77 22.40
C ASN A 144 -38.79 -10.93 23.28
N ALA A 145 -38.94 -10.64 24.57
CA ALA A 145 -39.53 -11.53 25.56
C ALA A 145 -41.06 -11.60 25.36
N ALA A 146 -41.61 -12.79 25.51
CA ALA A 146 -43.02 -13.05 25.74
C ALA A 146 -43.16 -14.02 26.92
#